data_AF-A0A1T5LJU1-F1
#
_entry.id   AF-A0A1T5LJU1-F1
#
_cell.length_a   1.000
_cell.length_b   1.000
_cell.length_c   1.000
_cell.angle_alpha   90.00
_cell.angle_beta   90.00
_cell.angle_gamma   90.00
#
_symmetry.space_group_name_H-M   'P 1'
#
loop_
_entity.id
_entity.type
_entity.pdbx_description
1 polymer ?
#
loop_
_entity_poly.entity_id
_entity_poly.type
_entity_poly.pdbx_seq_one_letter_code
_entity_poly.pdbx_strand_id
1 'polypeptide(L)'
;MQESSGQRRLILPMTSIADTSGASVHSPPLEFYLDTISEQARIGLRHLLNIWRMEGALPNVDFWAHRDRFDESEVWSHLQGAMFAGIILARMFDPKIPGPPRKASKAQRDAQIARKNAGERRAVQLRTLLDVAKDSPLITIRKVRDSIEHLDERIDELVAAGNVASVSDFGVVVGGRFADHHGDDVDATGSTLRHVPLRQFAPDMGVLFFRDTHLDLFDYETALYNVLAEMPKALAAVGPKSSSSTFANSSPRTWESGAVQNRREAIEQVRREVEASGNDLLHPVPSPRKIILVADLPAETTT
;
A
#
# COMPACT_ATOMS: atom_id res chain seq x y z
N MET A 1 -38.32 35.57 -5.08
CA MET A 1 -38.20 34.10 -5.12
C MET A 1 -37.01 33.78 -5.99
N GLN A 2 -35.87 33.45 -5.38
CA GLN A 2 -34.67 33.02 -6.09
C GLN A 2 -34.75 31.50 -6.28
N GLU A 3 -34.76 31.07 -7.54
CA GLU A 3 -34.64 29.67 -7.92
C GLU A 3 -33.27 29.15 -7.48
N SER A 4 -33.28 28.10 -6.65
CA SER A 4 -32.06 27.41 -6.26
C SER A 4 -31.48 26.71 -7.48
N SER A 5 -30.26 27.10 -7.86
CA SER A 5 -29.50 26.43 -8.91
C SER A 5 -29.28 24.98 -8.50
N GLY A 6 -30.05 24.08 -9.10
CA GLY A 6 -29.91 22.64 -8.91
C GLY A 6 -28.48 22.21 -9.22
N GLN A 7 -27.72 21.87 -8.18
CA GLN A 7 -26.50 21.09 -8.31
C GLN A 7 -26.87 19.82 -9.07
N ARG A 8 -26.52 19.77 -10.36
CA ARG A 8 -26.52 18.53 -11.12
C ARG A 8 -25.51 17.61 -10.44
N ARG A 9 -26.02 16.69 -9.60
CA ARG A 9 -25.22 15.59 -9.08
C ARG A 9 -24.74 14.80 -10.29
N LEU A 10 -23.42 14.85 -10.54
CA LEU A 10 -22.75 13.90 -11.41
C LEU A 10 -22.92 12.52 -10.76
N ILE A 11 -23.98 11.82 -11.16
CA ILE A 11 -24.14 10.39 -10.87
C ILE A 11 -23.18 9.70 -11.83
N LEU A 12 -21.97 9.43 -11.35
CA LEU A 12 -21.06 8.55 -12.06
C LEU A 12 -21.72 7.16 -12.12
N PRO A 13 -21.88 6.55 -13.30
CA PRO A 13 -22.46 5.23 -13.41
C PRO A 13 -21.59 4.24 -12.61
N MET A 14 -22.17 3.63 -11.58
CA MET A 14 -21.53 2.54 -10.86
C MET A 14 -21.76 1.24 -11.63
N THR A 15 -20.68 0.62 -12.09
CA THR A 15 -20.73 -0.72 -12.67
C THR A 15 -20.89 -1.74 -11.54
N SER A 16 -22.03 -2.43 -11.49
CA SER A 16 -22.33 -3.44 -10.46
C SER A 16 -22.71 -4.77 -11.11
N ILE A 17 -22.19 -5.87 -10.56
CA ILE A 17 -22.45 -7.22 -11.05
C ILE A 17 -23.50 -7.86 -10.14
N ALA A 18 -24.66 -8.22 -10.69
CA ALA A 18 -25.63 -9.01 -9.97
C ALA A 18 -25.55 -10.47 -10.39
N ASP A 19 -25.53 -11.35 -9.38
CA ASP A 19 -25.80 -12.77 -9.57
C ASP A 19 -27.31 -12.99 -9.47
N THR A 20 -28.00 -12.93 -10.61
CA THR A 20 -29.47 -13.14 -10.67
C THR A 20 -29.87 -14.61 -10.68
N SER A 21 -28.91 -15.54 -10.73
CA SER A 21 -29.17 -16.97 -10.85
C SER A 21 -28.36 -17.70 -9.79
N GLY A 22 -28.98 -18.05 -8.67
CA GLY A 22 -28.36 -18.79 -7.55
C GLY A 22 -27.84 -20.21 -7.88
N ALA A 23 -27.30 -20.43 -9.07
CA ALA A 23 -26.88 -21.72 -9.61
C ALA A 23 -25.53 -21.71 -10.34
N SER A 24 -24.83 -20.58 -10.52
CA SER A 24 -23.49 -20.62 -11.12
C SER A 24 -22.58 -19.51 -10.65
N VAL A 25 -21.36 -19.87 -10.26
CA VAL A 25 -20.24 -18.96 -10.01
C VAL A 25 -19.89 -18.25 -11.31
N HIS A 26 -20.66 -17.25 -11.70
CA HIS A 26 -20.32 -16.39 -12.83
C HIS A 26 -19.15 -15.52 -12.39
N SER A 27 -17.96 -15.82 -12.93
CA SER A 27 -16.84 -14.89 -12.79
C SER A 27 -17.22 -13.58 -13.49
N PRO A 28 -16.95 -12.41 -12.87
CA PRO A 28 -17.10 -11.12 -13.54
C PRO A 28 -16.51 -11.12 -14.95
N PRO A 29 -17.11 -10.37 -15.90
CA PRO A 29 -16.52 -10.21 -17.22
C PRO A 29 -15.07 -9.75 -17.14
N LEU A 30 -14.22 -10.23 -18.05
CA LEU A 30 -12.79 -9.91 -18.04
C LEU A 30 -12.52 -8.39 -18.18
N GLU A 31 -13.41 -7.69 -18.89
CA GLU A 31 -13.43 -6.22 -19.01
C GLU A 31 -13.45 -5.52 -17.64
N PHE A 32 -14.25 -6.00 -16.69
CA PHE A 32 -14.31 -5.41 -15.35
C PHE A 32 -12.96 -5.48 -14.62
N TYR A 33 -12.24 -6.60 -14.80
CA TYR A 33 -10.90 -6.75 -14.25
C TYR A 33 -9.89 -5.86 -14.95
N LEU A 34 -9.97 -5.71 -16.27
CA LEU A 34 -9.11 -4.81 -17.05
C LEU A 34 -9.32 -3.34 -16.66
N ASP A 35 -10.57 -2.91 -16.49
CA ASP A 35 -10.91 -1.57 -16.00
C ASP A 35 -10.34 -1.32 -14.61
N THR A 36 -10.53 -2.27 -13.70
CA THR A 36 -9.97 -2.19 -12.33
C THR A 36 -8.45 -2.13 -12.37
N ILE A 37 -7.79 -2.95 -13.21
CA ILE A 37 -6.34 -2.92 -13.39
C ILE A 37 -5.89 -1.56 -13.91
N SER A 38 -6.57 -0.99 -14.91
CA SER A 38 -6.25 0.33 -15.43
C SER A 38 -6.38 1.42 -14.36
N GLU A 39 -7.42 1.36 -13.54
CA GLU A 39 -7.65 2.31 -12.47
C GLU A 39 -6.57 2.22 -11.40
N GLN A 40 -6.28 1.01 -10.91
CA GLN A 40 -5.24 0.81 -9.90
C GLN A 40 -3.85 1.18 -10.42
N ALA A 41 -3.55 0.90 -11.70
CA ALA A 41 -2.29 1.32 -12.31
C ALA A 41 -2.14 2.85 -12.32
N ARG A 42 -3.22 3.59 -12.66
CA ARG A 42 -3.24 5.06 -12.62
C ARG A 42 -3.13 5.61 -11.19
N ILE A 43 -3.77 4.97 -10.22
CA ILE A 43 -3.66 5.34 -8.80
C ILE A 43 -2.20 5.17 -8.36
N GLY A 44 -1.58 4.02 -8.65
CA GLY A 44 -0.18 3.75 -8.35
C GLY A 44 0.75 4.82 -8.92
N LEU A 45 0.65 5.07 -10.23
CA LEU A 45 1.44 6.10 -10.92
C LEU A 45 1.22 7.50 -10.35
N ARG A 46 -0.03 7.88 -10.05
CA ARG A 46 -0.31 9.19 -9.45
C ARG A 46 0.45 9.38 -8.13
N HIS A 47 0.50 8.36 -7.29
CA HIS A 47 1.23 8.45 -6.04
C HIS A 47 2.74 8.50 -6.26
N LEU A 48 3.30 7.69 -7.16
CA LEU A 48 4.72 7.74 -7.51
C LEU A 48 5.13 9.09 -8.10
N LEU A 49 4.37 9.60 -9.06
CA LEU A 49 4.60 10.91 -9.66
C LEU A 49 4.52 12.05 -8.64
N ASN A 50 3.65 11.95 -7.63
CA ASN A 50 3.61 12.93 -6.55
C ASN A 50 4.87 12.86 -5.69
N ILE A 51 5.38 11.66 -5.38
CA ILE A 51 6.67 11.50 -4.69
C ILE A 51 7.78 12.14 -5.53
N TRP A 52 7.87 11.83 -6.83
CA TRP A 52 8.91 12.36 -7.72
C TRP A 52 8.83 13.89 -7.92
N ARG A 53 7.65 14.48 -7.73
CA ARG A 53 7.42 15.93 -7.78
C ARG A 53 7.68 16.63 -6.45
N MET A 54 7.68 15.90 -5.33
CA MET A 54 8.07 16.48 -4.05
C MET A 54 9.53 16.93 -4.15
N GLU A 55 9.78 18.18 -3.75
CA GLU A 55 11.13 18.74 -3.72
C GLU A 55 12.04 17.78 -2.91
N GLY A 56 13.09 17.27 -3.54
CA GLY A 56 14.03 16.29 -2.97
C GLY A 56 14.03 14.90 -3.62
N ALA A 57 13.03 14.53 -4.40
CA ALA A 57 12.97 13.20 -5.02
C ALA A 57 13.73 13.05 -6.35
N LEU A 58 14.27 14.16 -6.89
CA LEU A 58 15.20 14.18 -8.03
C LEU A 58 16.63 14.41 -7.52
N PRO A 59 17.67 13.93 -8.25
CA PRO A 59 19.05 13.85 -7.77
C PRO A 59 19.75 15.22 -7.82
N ASN A 60 19.21 16.21 -7.11
CA ASN A 60 19.96 17.42 -6.81
C ASN A 60 20.53 17.28 -5.40
N VAL A 61 21.79 16.83 -5.35
CA VAL A 61 22.54 16.47 -4.13
C VAL A 61 22.59 17.64 -3.13
N ASP A 62 22.43 18.87 -3.61
CA ASP A 62 22.44 20.11 -2.81
C ASP A 62 21.15 20.34 -1.99
N PHE A 63 20.05 19.66 -2.31
CA PHE A 63 18.76 19.90 -1.64
C PHE A 63 18.64 19.20 -0.29
N TRP A 64 19.21 18.00 -0.13
CA TRP A 64 19.10 17.26 1.13
C TRP A 64 19.86 17.89 2.31
N ALA A 65 20.60 18.96 2.06
CA ALA A 65 21.07 19.89 3.10
C ALA A 65 19.91 20.61 3.84
N HIS A 66 18.67 20.52 3.34
CA HIS A 66 17.47 21.18 3.88
C HIS A 66 16.40 20.18 4.32
N ARG A 67 16.82 19.10 5.01
CA ARG A 67 15.93 18.07 5.59
C ARG A 67 14.75 18.64 6.38
N ASP A 68 14.92 19.82 6.98
CA ASP A 68 13.93 20.51 7.80
C ASP A 68 12.68 21.00 7.03
N ARG A 69 12.68 20.89 5.69
CA ARG A 69 11.56 21.32 4.82
C ARG A 69 10.69 20.18 4.28
N PHE A 70 11.03 18.93 4.58
CA PHE A 70 10.39 17.76 3.99
C PHE A 70 9.51 17.03 5.02
N ASP A 71 8.22 16.88 4.72
CA ASP A 71 7.33 16.07 5.53
C ASP A 71 7.47 14.59 5.14
N GLU A 72 8.29 13.85 5.91
CA GLU A 72 8.48 12.41 5.73
C GLU A 72 7.12 11.66 5.76
N SER A 73 6.12 12.16 6.50
CA SER A 73 4.78 11.56 6.59
C SER A 73 4.03 11.63 5.27
N GLU A 74 4.16 12.74 4.54
CA GLU A 74 3.51 12.93 3.25
C GLU A 74 4.05 11.92 2.23
N VAL A 75 5.37 11.74 2.19
CA VAL A 75 6.03 10.80 1.29
C VAL A 75 5.61 9.36 1.58
N TRP A 76 5.57 8.99 2.86
CA TRP A 76 5.07 7.68 3.26
C TRP A 76 3.60 7.49 2.91
N SER A 77 2.76 8.52 3.00
CA SER A 77 1.36 8.43 2.60
C SER A 77 1.22 8.11 1.10
N HIS A 78 2.06 8.70 0.25
CA HIS A 78 2.08 8.37 -1.17
C HIS A 78 2.67 6.99 -1.44
N LEU A 79 3.75 6.60 -0.77
CA LEU A 79 4.33 5.27 -0.90
C LEU A 79 3.32 4.18 -0.53
N GLN A 80 2.59 4.36 0.58
CA GLN A 80 1.51 3.46 0.99
C GLN A 80 0.38 3.41 -0.05
N GLY A 81 -0.02 4.56 -0.60
CA GLY A 81 -1.01 4.62 -1.68
C GLY A 81 -0.57 3.86 -2.93
N ALA A 82 0.70 4.03 -3.35
CA ALA A 82 1.28 3.34 -4.49
C ALA A 82 1.36 1.82 -4.27
N MET A 83 1.82 1.40 -3.09
CA MET A 83 1.92 -0.01 -2.72
C MET A 83 0.56 -0.68 -2.59
N PHE A 84 -0.43 0.00 -2.00
CA PHE A 84 -1.78 -0.54 -1.86
C PHE A 84 -2.42 -0.82 -3.22
N ALA A 85 -2.30 0.11 -4.17
CA ALA A 85 -2.73 -0.11 -5.55
C ALA A 85 -2.01 -1.33 -6.18
N GLY A 86 -0.70 -1.45 -5.97
CA GLY A 86 0.08 -2.59 -6.43
C GLY A 86 -0.30 -3.91 -5.79
N ILE A 87 -0.68 -3.93 -4.52
CA ILE A 87 -1.20 -5.12 -3.84
C ILE A 87 -2.52 -5.58 -4.45
N ILE A 88 -3.39 -4.64 -4.85
CA ILE A 88 -4.63 -4.97 -5.58
C ILE A 88 -4.28 -5.59 -6.93
N LEU A 89 -3.35 -5.00 -7.68
CA LEU A 89 -2.86 -5.54 -8.95
C LEU A 89 -2.28 -6.95 -8.78
N ALA A 90 -1.42 -7.16 -7.78
CA ALA A 90 -0.85 -8.46 -7.45
C ALA A 90 -1.94 -9.52 -7.20
N ARG A 91 -3.03 -9.16 -6.50
CA ARG A 91 -4.17 -10.06 -6.28
C ARG A 91 -4.96 -10.37 -7.56
N MET A 92 -4.91 -9.50 -8.58
CA MET A 92 -5.52 -9.76 -9.88
C MET A 92 -4.65 -10.69 -10.74
N PHE A 93 -3.34 -10.48 -10.73
CA PHE A 93 -2.36 -11.23 -11.55
C PHE A 93 -1.86 -12.54 -10.92
N ASP A 94 -1.97 -12.68 -9.59
CA ASP A 94 -1.57 -13.87 -8.84
C ASP A 94 -2.42 -14.03 -7.56
N PRO A 95 -3.70 -14.42 -7.69
CA PRO A 95 -4.61 -14.53 -6.55
C PRO A 95 -4.20 -15.67 -5.61
N LYS A 96 -3.71 -15.34 -4.42
CA LYS A 96 -3.62 -16.31 -3.32
C LYS A 96 -5.01 -16.59 -2.75
N ILE A 97 -5.63 -17.69 -3.19
CA ILE A 97 -6.90 -18.17 -2.62
C ILE A 97 -6.58 -19.20 -1.54
N PRO A 98 -6.93 -18.95 -0.27
CA PRO A 98 -6.63 -19.88 0.82
C PRO A 98 -7.27 -21.25 0.57
N GLY A 99 -6.64 -22.30 1.08
CA GLY A 99 -7.16 -23.66 1.01
C GLY A 99 -8.45 -23.84 1.84
N PRO A 100 -9.19 -24.94 1.64
CA PRO A 100 -10.38 -25.19 2.41
C PRO A 100 -10.07 -25.38 3.91
N PRO A 101 -10.93 -24.88 4.82
CA PRO A 101 -10.79 -25.13 6.24
C PRO A 101 -10.74 -26.64 6.53
N ARG A 102 -9.95 -27.06 7.54
CA ARG A 102 -9.79 -28.48 7.90
C ARG A 102 -11.13 -29.21 8.13
N LYS A 103 -12.14 -28.51 8.68
CA LYS A 103 -13.47 -29.04 8.98
C LYS A 103 -14.55 -28.73 7.91
N ALA A 104 -14.16 -28.27 6.71
CA ALA A 104 -15.11 -27.97 5.65
C ALA A 104 -15.83 -29.23 5.13
N SER A 105 -17.13 -29.10 4.83
CA SER A 105 -17.91 -30.15 4.15
C SER A 105 -17.37 -30.40 2.74
N LYS A 106 -17.70 -31.56 2.14
CA LYS A 106 -17.30 -31.88 0.76
C LYS A 106 -17.70 -30.79 -0.23
N ALA A 107 -18.96 -30.32 -0.15
CA ALA A 107 -19.47 -29.25 -1.01
C ALA A 107 -18.70 -27.94 -0.85
N GLN A 108 -18.32 -27.57 0.39
CA GLN A 108 -17.51 -26.37 0.64
C GLN A 108 -16.09 -26.49 0.07
N ARG A 109 -15.48 -27.68 0.18
CA ARG A 109 -14.16 -27.96 -0.42
C ARG A 109 -14.21 -27.86 -1.94
N ASP A 110 -15.21 -28.48 -2.57
CA ASP A 110 -15.36 -28.49 -4.03
C ASP A 110 -15.61 -27.07 -4.57
N ALA A 111 -16.46 -26.28 -3.91
CA ALA A 111 -16.69 -24.88 -4.26
C ALA A 111 -15.42 -24.01 -4.14
N GLN A 112 -14.60 -24.25 -3.11
CA GLN A 112 -13.37 -23.51 -2.89
C GLN A 112 -12.27 -23.87 -3.90
N ILE A 113 -12.16 -25.15 -4.27
CA ILE A 113 -11.28 -25.60 -5.35
C ILE A 113 -11.72 -24.98 -6.68
N ALA A 114 -13.02 -24.98 -6.97
CA ALA A 114 -13.55 -24.35 -8.18
C ALA A 114 -13.24 -22.85 -8.23
N ARG A 115 -13.40 -22.13 -7.10
CA ARG A 115 -13.04 -20.71 -6.99
C ARG A 115 -11.54 -20.48 -7.19
N LYS A 116 -10.68 -21.33 -6.62
CA LYS A 116 -9.23 -21.28 -6.81
C LYS A 116 -8.87 -21.43 -8.29
N ASN A 117 -9.36 -22.48 -8.94
CA ASN A 117 -9.09 -22.75 -10.36
C ASN A 117 -9.64 -21.65 -11.28
N ALA A 118 -10.80 -21.06 -10.95
CA ALA A 118 -11.33 -19.91 -11.70
C ALA A 118 -10.44 -18.67 -11.54
N GLY A 119 -9.96 -18.39 -10.33
CA GLY A 119 -9.03 -17.30 -10.06
C GLY A 119 -7.71 -17.45 -10.80
N GLU A 120 -7.11 -18.64 -10.76
CA GLU A 120 -5.84 -18.93 -11.44
C GLU A 120 -5.97 -18.83 -12.98
N ARG A 121 -7.04 -19.37 -13.57
CA ARG A 121 -7.29 -19.25 -15.00
C ARG A 121 -7.46 -17.79 -15.44
N ARG A 122 -8.24 -17.01 -14.70
CA ARG A 122 -8.40 -15.57 -14.95
C ARG A 122 -7.05 -14.84 -14.87
N ALA A 123 -6.27 -15.11 -13.84
CA ALA A 123 -4.96 -14.49 -13.64
C ALA A 123 -3.99 -14.79 -14.79
N VAL A 124 -3.98 -16.03 -15.30
CA VAL A 124 -3.22 -16.40 -16.52
C VAL A 124 -3.71 -15.60 -17.72
N GLN A 125 -5.02 -15.53 -17.96
CA GLN A 125 -5.58 -14.75 -19.07
C GLN A 125 -5.21 -13.26 -19.00
N LEU A 126 -5.37 -12.63 -17.82
CA LEU A 126 -5.03 -11.22 -17.61
C LEU A 126 -3.55 -10.95 -17.87
N ARG A 127 -2.66 -11.83 -17.39
CA ARG A 127 -1.23 -11.69 -17.64
C ARG A 127 -0.86 -11.85 -19.11
N THR A 128 -1.49 -12.80 -19.81
CA THR A 128 -1.27 -12.96 -21.26
C THR A 128 -1.76 -11.74 -22.04
N LEU A 129 -2.92 -11.18 -21.68
CA LEU A 129 -3.48 -10.02 -22.37
C LEU A 129 -2.67 -8.73 -22.17
N LEU A 130 -2.06 -8.57 -21.00
CA LEU A 130 -1.33 -7.36 -20.60
C LEU A 130 0.19 -7.55 -20.63
N ASP A 131 0.67 -8.66 -21.17
CA ASP A 131 2.09 -9.05 -21.25
C ASP A 131 2.84 -8.93 -19.91
N VAL A 132 2.22 -9.42 -18.84
CA VAL A 132 2.79 -9.35 -17.48
C VAL A 132 3.56 -10.64 -17.17
N ALA A 133 4.88 -10.52 -17.09
CA ALA A 133 5.78 -11.61 -16.71
C ALA A 133 5.52 -12.10 -15.27
N LYS A 134 5.88 -13.37 -14.99
CA LYS A 134 5.66 -14.02 -13.68
C LYS A 134 6.45 -13.37 -12.54
N ASP A 135 7.59 -12.81 -12.85
CA ASP A 135 8.54 -12.12 -11.98
C ASP A 135 8.35 -10.60 -11.98
N SER A 136 7.34 -10.08 -12.67
CA SER A 136 7.01 -8.65 -12.71
C SER A 136 6.90 -8.04 -11.31
N PRO A 137 7.37 -6.80 -11.09
CA PRO A 137 7.20 -6.07 -9.83
C PRO A 137 5.72 -5.91 -9.43
N LEU A 138 4.80 -5.93 -10.39
CA LEU A 138 3.34 -5.92 -10.14
C LEU A 138 2.85 -7.16 -9.39
N ILE A 139 3.61 -8.27 -9.41
CA ILE A 139 3.29 -9.51 -8.72
C ILE A 139 4.11 -9.62 -7.43
N THR A 140 5.42 -9.30 -7.52
CA THR A 140 6.36 -9.50 -6.40
C THR A 140 6.17 -8.49 -5.27
N ILE A 141 5.54 -7.34 -5.53
CA ILE A 141 5.16 -6.34 -4.50
C ILE A 141 4.36 -6.92 -3.33
N ARG A 142 3.69 -8.08 -3.52
CA ARG A 142 3.04 -8.80 -2.42
C ARG A 142 3.98 -9.16 -1.27
N LYS A 143 5.28 -9.35 -1.54
CA LYS A 143 6.28 -9.66 -0.51
C LYS A 143 6.47 -8.49 0.46
N VAL A 144 6.32 -7.27 -0.04
CA VAL A 144 6.35 -6.04 0.75
C VAL A 144 5.09 -5.86 1.59
N ARG A 145 3.93 -6.33 1.12
CA ARG A 145 2.69 -6.29 1.92
C ARG A 145 2.87 -6.98 3.26
N ASP A 146 3.35 -8.22 3.24
CA ASP A 146 3.55 -9.01 4.46
C ASP A 146 4.49 -8.25 5.41
N SER A 147 5.41 -7.46 4.85
CA SER A 147 6.28 -6.55 5.59
C SER A 147 5.66 -5.34 6.24
N ILE A 148 4.53 -4.89 5.72
CA ILE A 148 3.77 -3.76 6.23
C ILE A 148 2.68 -4.23 7.20
N GLU A 149 2.08 -5.39 6.96
CA GLU A 149 0.93 -5.91 7.71
C GLU A 149 1.32 -6.47 9.08
N HIS A 150 2.49 -7.11 9.19
CA HIS A 150 2.97 -7.77 10.41
C HIS A 150 4.08 -6.97 11.09
N LEU A 151 3.95 -5.64 11.12
CA LEU A 151 4.98 -4.74 11.67
C LEU A 151 5.16 -4.95 13.18
N ASP A 152 4.06 -5.17 13.91
CA ASP A 152 4.01 -5.48 15.33
C ASP A 152 4.76 -6.78 15.65
N GLU A 153 4.42 -7.88 14.94
CA GLU A 153 5.08 -9.18 15.11
C GLU A 153 6.60 -9.07 14.87
N ARG A 154 7.03 -8.22 13.93
CA ARG A 154 8.44 -8.00 13.62
C ARG A 154 9.17 -7.21 14.69
N ILE A 155 8.51 -6.21 15.27
CA ILE A 155 9.07 -5.48 16.41
C ILE A 155 9.26 -6.45 17.57
N ASP A 156 8.25 -7.27 17.87
CA ASP A 156 8.31 -8.27 18.93
C ASP A 156 9.42 -9.30 18.69
N GLU A 157 9.55 -9.82 17.46
CA GLU A 157 10.64 -10.72 17.06
C GLU A 157 12.03 -10.09 17.30
N LEU A 158 12.21 -8.82 16.92
CA LEU A 158 13.48 -8.13 17.04
C LEU A 158 13.84 -7.84 18.50
N VAL A 159 12.86 -7.44 19.30
CA VAL A 159 13.04 -7.22 20.74
C VAL A 159 13.36 -8.55 21.44
N ALA A 160 12.65 -9.63 21.08
CA ALA A 160 12.89 -10.97 21.65
C ALA A 160 14.25 -11.57 21.26
N ALA A 161 14.84 -11.15 20.13
CA ALA A 161 16.16 -11.61 19.69
C ALA A 161 17.32 -11.15 20.60
N GLY A 162 17.10 -10.16 21.47
CA GLY A 162 18.02 -9.77 22.55
C GLY A 162 19.32 -9.07 22.14
N ASN A 163 19.59 -8.90 20.84
CA ASN A 163 20.81 -8.27 20.32
C ASN A 163 20.50 -7.08 19.38
N VAL A 164 19.44 -6.34 19.66
CA VAL A 164 19.01 -5.16 18.89
C VAL A 164 19.16 -3.93 19.78
N ALA A 165 20.10 -3.03 19.46
CA ALA A 165 20.27 -1.76 20.17
C ALA A 165 19.14 -0.78 19.87
N SER A 166 18.65 -0.78 18.63
CA SER A 166 17.65 0.18 18.18
C SER A 166 16.86 -0.36 17.00
N VAL A 167 15.55 -0.12 17.04
CA VAL A 167 14.62 -0.35 15.94
C VAL A 167 14.16 1.02 15.46
N SER A 168 14.35 1.29 14.16
CA SER A 168 13.79 2.49 13.52
C SER A 168 12.68 2.06 12.58
N ASP A 169 11.51 2.68 12.72
CA ASP A 169 10.33 2.27 11.96
C ASP A 169 10.43 2.75 10.50
N PHE A 170 10.49 4.07 10.29
CA PHE A 170 10.56 4.65 8.95
C PHE A 170 11.66 5.69 8.82
N GLY A 171 12.29 5.75 7.65
CA GLY A 171 13.26 6.78 7.32
C GLY A 171 13.42 6.98 5.82
N VAL A 172 13.56 8.24 5.41
CA VAL A 172 13.99 8.59 4.05
C VAL A 172 15.51 8.76 4.06
N VAL A 173 16.19 7.91 3.29
CA VAL A 173 17.65 7.84 3.17
C VAL A 173 18.11 8.89 2.17
N VAL A 174 19.23 9.54 2.48
CA VAL A 174 19.81 10.60 1.67
C VAL A 174 21.22 10.23 1.25
N GLY A 175 21.51 10.36 -0.05
CA GLY A 175 22.85 10.18 -0.61
C GLY A 175 23.36 8.75 -0.49
N GLY A 176 22.49 7.76 -0.71
CA GLY A 176 22.83 6.33 -0.65
C GLY A 176 23.30 5.80 0.72
N ARG A 177 23.16 6.57 1.81
CA ARG A 177 23.60 6.15 3.15
C ARG A 177 22.49 5.43 3.90
N PHE A 178 22.44 4.12 3.77
CA PHE A 178 21.56 3.29 4.59
C PHE A 178 21.94 3.38 6.06
N ALA A 179 20.93 3.39 6.94
CA ALA A 179 21.18 3.11 8.36
C ALA A 179 21.45 1.61 8.54
N ASP A 180 22.53 1.15 7.94
CA ASP A 180 23.13 -0.14 8.24
C ASP A 180 24.31 0.17 9.18
N HIS A 181 23.99 0.39 10.45
CA HIS A 181 25.03 0.49 11.47
C HIS A 181 25.48 -0.92 11.81
N HIS A 182 26.24 -1.52 10.90
CA HIS A 182 27.21 -2.55 11.25
C HIS A 182 28.39 -1.83 11.92
N GLY A 183 28.30 -1.55 13.22
CA GLY A 183 29.36 -0.85 13.94
C GLY A 183 29.30 -0.99 15.46
N ASP A 184 30.33 -1.63 16.00
CA ASP A 184 31.04 -1.51 17.29
C ASP A 184 30.32 -1.48 18.63
N ASP A 185 29.01 -1.26 18.70
CA ASP A 185 28.29 -1.30 19.97
C ASP A 185 28.16 -2.76 20.41
N VAL A 186 28.93 -3.15 21.42
CA VAL A 186 28.84 -4.45 22.07
C VAL A 186 28.09 -4.30 23.38
N ASP A 187 27.12 -5.17 23.62
CA ASP A 187 26.43 -5.22 24.91
C ASP A 187 27.39 -5.66 26.04
N ALA A 188 26.89 -5.68 27.28
CA ALA A 188 27.67 -6.13 28.44
C ALA A 188 28.18 -7.59 28.32
N THR A 189 27.70 -8.36 27.34
CA THR A 189 28.11 -9.74 27.04
C THR A 189 29.15 -9.82 25.91
N GLY A 190 29.52 -8.69 25.30
CA GLY A 190 30.41 -8.64 24.15
C GLY A 190 29.72 -8.96 22.82
N SER A 191 28.39 -9.00 22.78
CA SER A 191 27.61 -9.27 21.57
C SER A 191 27.36 -8.00 20.79
N THR A 192 27.67 -7.99 19.49
CA THR A 192 27.41 -6.83 18.62
C THR A 192 25.92 -6.53 18.58
N LEU A 193 25.55 -5.34 19.03
CA LEU A 193 24.23 -4.78 18.99
C LEU A 193 23.90 -4.36 17.56
N ARG A 194 22.69 -4.70 17.11
CA ARG A 194 22.23 -4.43 15.75
C ARG A 194 21.28 -3.24 15.75
N HIS A 195 21.46 -2.32 14.80
CA HIS A 195 20.45 -1.33 14.45
C HIS A 195 19.65 -1.87 13.27
N VAL A 196 18.33 -1.96 13.42
CA VAL A 196 17.47 -2.58 12.39
C VAL A 196 16.49 -1.54 11.85
N PRO A 197 16.63 -1.11 10.58
CA PRO A 197 15.59 -0.35 9.92
C PRO A 197 14.46 -1.26 9.45
N LEU A 198 13.23 -0.98 9.90
CA LEU A 198 12.05 -1.74 9.48
C LEU A 198 11.60 -1.34 8.08
N ARG A 199 11.57 -0.03 7.79
CA ARG A 199 11.15 0.54 6.51
C ARG A 199 12.05 1.72 6.14
N GLN A 200 12.67 1.66 4.97
CA GLN A 200 13.48 2.76 4.46
C GLN A 200 13.12 3.05 3.00
N PHE A 201 13.20 4.33 2.65
CA PHE A 201 13.06 4.77 1.27
C PHE A 201 14.33 5.49 0.83
N ALA A 202 14.97 5.00 -0.22
CA ALA A 202 16.08 5.65 -0.91
C ALA A 202 15.56 6.26 -2.22
N PRO A 203 15.14 7.54 -2.23
CA PRO A 203 14.55 8.20 -3.40
C PRO A 203 15.51 8.32 -4.59
N ASP A 204 16.80 8.56 -4.32
CA ASP A 204 17.86 8.64 -5.33
C ASP A 204 18.04 7.33 -6.10
N MET A 205 17.85 6.21 -5.41
CA MET A 205 17.89 4.87 -6.00
C MET A 205 16.52 4.39 -6.46
N GLY A 206 15.44 5.07 -6.07
CA GLY A 206 14.08 4.60 -6.29
C GLY A 206 13.76 3.29 -5.57
N VAL A 207 14.36 3.01 -4.41
CA VAL A 207 14.20 1.69 -3.72
C VAL A 207 13.54 1.84 -2.36
N LEU A 208 12.57 0.98 -2.07
CA LEU A 208 12.06 0.75 -0.72
C LEU A 208 12.69 -0.50 -0.12
N PHE A 209 13.16 -0.39 1.12
CA PHE A 209 13.69 -1.49 1.90
C PHE A 209 12.74 -1.83 3.05
N PHE A 210 12.57 -3.12 3.27
CA PHE A 210 11.73 -3.72 4.30
C PHE A 210 12.49 -4.86 4.96
N ARG A 211 13.32 -4.56 5.97
CA ARG A 211 14.20 -5.50 6.69
C ARG A 211 15.07 -6.37 5.75
N ASP A 212 14.52 -7.46 5.22
CA ASP A 212 15.15 -8.47 4.37
C ASP A 212 14.69 -8.44 2.90
N THR A 213 13.74 -7.56 2.57
CA THR A 213 13.16 -7.43 1.24
C THR A 213 13.31 -6.00 0.71
N HIS A 214 13.28 -5.85 -0.60
CA HIS A 214 13.24 -4.54 -1.23
C HIS A 214 12.26 -4.52 -2.40
N LEU A 215 11.82 -3.31 -2.77
CA LEU A 215 11.03 -3.03 -3.95
C LEU A 215 11.69 -1.89 -4.72
N ASP A 216 12.05 -2.18 -5.96
CA ASP A 216 12.46 -1.18 -6.92
C ASP A 216 11.21 -0.46 -7.46
N LEU A 217 11.10 0.84 -7.15
CA LEU A 217 9.99 1.69 -7.55
C LEU A 217 10.10 2.13 -9.01
N PHE A 218 11.28 2.17 -9.61
CA PHE A 218 11.44 2.50 -11.03
C PHE A 218 11.00 1.33 -11.91
N ASP A 219 11.35 0.10 -11.54
CA ASP A 219 10.84 -1.10 -12.19
C ASP A 219 9.33 -1.23 -12.00
N TYR A 220 8.83 -0.94 -10.79
CA TYR A 220 7.40 -0.92 -10.51
C TYR A 220 6.67 0.13 -11.37
N GLU A 221 7.18 1.36 -11.44
CA GLU A 221 6.64 2.43 -12.29
C GLU A 221 6.61 2.04 -13.77
N THR A 222 7.72 1.50 -14.27
CA THR A 222 7.84 1.00 -15.64
C THR A 222 6.79 -0.06 -15.93
N ALA A 223 6.59 -1.01 -15.02
CA ALA A 223 5.59 -2.06 -15.20
C ALA A 223 4.16 -1.51 -15.18
N LEU A 224 3.86 -0.48 -14.38
CA LEU A 224 2.55 0.20 -14.40
C LEU A 224 2.30 0.87 -15.75
N TYR A 225 3.30 1.56 -16.32
CA TYR A 225 3.20 2.14 -17.66
C TYR A 225 2.99 1.08 -18.75
N ASN A 226 3.72 -0.04 -18.70
CA ASN A 226 3.59 -1.13 -19.66
C ASN A 226 2.16 -1.72 -19.66
N VAL A 227 1.59 -1.96 -18.47
CA VAL A 227 0.19 -2.43 -18.37
C VAL A 227 -0.79 -1.43 -18.97
N LEU A 228 -0.60 -0.14 -18.76
CA LEU A 228 -1.46 0.89 -19.36
C LEU A 228 -1.29 0.98 -20.89
N ALA A 229 -0.08 0.75 -21.40
CA ALA A 229 0.21 0.73 -22.83
C ALA A 229 -0.45 -0.47 -23.53
N GLU A 230 -0.52 -1.63 -22.88
CA GLU A 230 -1.18 -2.83 -23.44
C GLU A 230 -2.71 -2.82 -23.27
N MET A 231 -3.25 -1.97 -22.40
CA MET A 231 -4.69 -1.91 -22.10
C MET A 231 -5.60 -1.77 -23.33
N PRO A 232 -5.32 -0.90 -24.34
CA PRO A 232 -6.17 -0.80 -25.52
C PRO A 232 -6.25 -2.10 -26.32
N LYS A 233 -5.13 -2.82 -26.46
CA LYS A 233 -5.09 -4.12 -27.16
C LYS A 233 -5.83 -5.19 -26.36
N ALA A 234 -5.62 -5.22 -25.04
CA ALA A 234 -6.30 -6.15 -24.15
C ALA A 234 -7.83 -5.98 -24.19
N LEU A 235 -8.33 -4.75 -24.12
CA LEU A 235 -9.75 -4.44 -24.21
C LEU A 235 -10.34 -4.83 -25.57
N ALA A 236 -9.63 -4.56 -26.67
CA ALA A 236 -10.06 -4.99 -28.01
C ALA A 236 -10.15 -6.52 -28.14
N ALA A 237 -9.23 -7.26 -27.51
CA ALA A 237 -9.21 -8.72 -27.55
C ALA A 237 -10.36 -9.39 -26.77
N VAL A 238 -10.91 -8.73 -25.75
CA VAL A 238 -12.07 -9.23 -24.99
C VAL A 238 -13.39 -9.05 -25.76
N GLY A 239 -13.39 -8.22 -26.81
CA GLY A 239 -14.55 -7.95 -27.65
C GLY A 239 -15.58 -7.02 -26.99
N PRO A 240 -16.55 -6.48 -27.75
CA PRO A 240 -17.59 -5.61 -27.22
C PRO A 240 -18.48 -6.37 -26.23
N LYS A 241 -18.79 -5.71 -25.09
CA LYS A 241 -19.67 -6.17 -24.00
C LYS A 241 -20.60 -7.31 -24.39
N SER A 242 -20.18 -8.54 -24.06
CA SER A 242 -21.08 -9.68 -24.11
C SER A 242 -22.33 -9.34 -23.29
N SER A 243 -23.47 -9.27 -23.97
CA SER A 243 -24.79 -8.92 -23.45
C SER A 243 -25.34 -9.88 -22.41
N SER A 244 -24.55 -10.86 -21.93
CA SER A 244 -24.99 -11.89 -20.98
C SER A 244 -24.67 -11.57 -19.52
N SER A 245 -23.97 -10.48 -19.23
CA SER A 245 -23.83 -9.98 -17.85
C SER A 245 -24.81 -8.84 -17.64
N THR A 246 -25.96 -9.14 -17.06
CA THR A 246 -26.87 -8.11 -16.55
C THR A 246 -26.18 -7.43 -15.37
N PHE A 247 -25.45 -6.34 -15.67
CA PHE A 247 -25.05 -5.39 -14.65
C PHE A 247 -26.34 -4.85 -14.01
N ALA A 248 -26.55 -5.14 -12.73
CA ALA A 248 -27.69 -4.56 -12.03
C ALA A 248 -27.42 -3.08 -11.78
N ASN A 249 -28.45 -2.26 -11.93
CA ASN A 249 -28.40 -0.88 -11.47
C ASN A 249 -28.24 -0.89 -9.95
N SER A 250 -27.04 -0.61 -9.45
CA SER A 250 -26.87 -0.24 -8.05
C SER A 250 -27.34 1.20 -7.89
N SER A 251 -28.47 1.41 -7.23
CA SER A 251 -28.86 2.76 -6.81
C SER A 251 -27.84 3.26 -5.79
N PRO A 252 -27.21 4.44 -5.99
CA PRO A 252 -26.35 5.04 -4.99
C PRO A 252 -27.12 5.15 -3.68
N ARG A 253 -26.58 4.60 -2.60
CA ARG A 253 -27.19 4.79 -1.28
C ARG A 253 -26.95 6.24 -0.86
N THR A 254 -27.95 7.09 -1.07
CA THR A 254 -27.87 8.47 -0.62
C THR A 254 -28.08 8.52 0.88
N TRP A 255 -27.13 9.12 1.58
CA TRP A 255 -27.30 9.48 2.98
C TRP A 255 -28.31 10.63 3.05
N GLU A 256 -29.21 10.59 4.03
CA GLU A 256 -30.06 11.74 4.34
C GLU A 256 -29.16 12.93 4.71
N SER A 257 -29.46 14.11 4.16
CA SER A 257 -28.62 15.30 4.33
C SER A 257 -28.42 15.66 5.81
N GLY A 258 -29.46 15.52 6.65
CA GLY A 258 -29.38 15.72 8.09
C GLY A 258 -28.41 14.75 8.78
N ALA A 259 -28.37 13.48 8.37
CA ALA A 259 -27.45 12.50 8.93
C ALA A 259 -25.98 12.80 8.57
N VAL A 260 -25.73 13.33 7.36
CA VAL A 260 -24.39 13.78 6.96
C VAL A 260 -23.96 14.99 7.78
N GLN A 261 -24.85 15.96 7.95
CA GLN A 261 -24.57 17.19 8.70
C GLN A 261 -24.28 16.89 10.18
N ASN A 262 -25.13 16.09 10.84
CA ASN A 262 -24.93 15.70 12.23
C ASN A 262 -23.59 14.99 12.44
N ARG A 263 -23.17 14.14 11.49
CA ARG A 263 -21.86 13.49 11.53
C ARG A 263 -20.70 14.47 11.37
N ARG A 264 -20.83 15.46 10.48
CA ARG A 264 -19.82 16.52 10.33
C ARG A 264 -19.70 17.35 11.60
N GLU A 265 -20.82 17.71 12.20
CA GLU A 265 -20.85 18.46 13.47
C GLU A 265 -20.21 17.66 14.61
N ALA A 266 -20.51 16.35 14.71
CA ALA A 266 -19.86 15.49 15.70
C ALA A 266 -18.33 15.40 15.50
N ILE A 267 -17.85 15.33 14.25
CA ILE A 267 -16.41 15.35 13.95
C ILE A 267 -15.78 16.69 14.35
N GLU A 268 -16.43 17.81 14.01
CA GLU A 268 -15.94 19.15 14.37
C GLU A 268 -15.95 19.37 15.88
N GLN A 269 -16.91 18.79 16.60
CA GLN A 269 -16.90 18.80 18.06
C GLN A 269 -15.68 18.06 18.62
N VAL A 270 -15.43 16.82 18.17
CA VAL A 270 -14.25 16.06 18.59
C VAL A 270 -12.96 16.82 18.24
N ARG A 271 -12.90 17.44 17.06
CA ARG A 271 -11.75 18.24 16.64
C ARG A 271 -11.48 19.39 17.61
N ARG A 272 -12.52 20.16 17.97
CA ARG A 272 -12.40 21.26 18.93
C ARG A 272 -12.01 20.78 20.33
N GLU A 273 -12.53 19.65 20.77
CA GLU A 273 -12.17 19.05 22.06
C GLU A 273 -10.67 18.67 22.09
N VAL A 274 -10.15 18.14 20.99
CA VAL A 274 -8.73 17.80 20.89
C VAL A 274 -7.85 19.06 20.79
N GLU A 275 -8.22 20.04 19.96
CA GLU A 275 -7.52 21.34 19.88
C GLU A 275 -7.50 22.07 21.23
N ALA A 276 -8.61 22.05 21.97
CA ALA A 276 -8.72 22.65 23.30
C ALA A 276 -7.88 21.92 24.37
N SER A 277 -7.60 20.62 24.16
CA SER A 277 -6.71 19.83 25.02
C SER A 277 -5.22 20.15 24.82
N GLY A 278 -4.88 20.99 23.85
CA GLY A 278 -3.48 21.30 23.50
C GLY A 278 -2.76 20.18 22.75
N ASN A 279 -3.48 19.12 22.38
CA ASN A 279 -2.96 18.07 21.51
C ASN A 279 -3.10 18.53 20.06
N ASP A 280 -1.99 18.94 19.47
CA ASP A 280 -1.94 19.20 18.04
C ASP A 280 -1.86 17.86 17.28
N LEU A 281 -2.99 17.39 16.74
CA LEU A 281 -3.07 16.13 16.00
C LEU A 281 -2.38 16.18 14.62
N LEU A 282 -2.12 17.39 14.11
CA LEU A 282 -1.67 17.61 12.73
C LEU A 282 -0.24 18.12 12.64
N HIS A 283 0.31 18.66 13.72
CA HIS A 283 1.76 18.84 13.80
C HIS A 283 2.42 17.49 14.12
N PRO A 284 3.43 17.07 13.34
CA PRO A 284 4.21 15.89 13.71
C PRO A 284 4.73 16.14 15.12
N VAL A 285 4.42 15.23 16.05
CA VAL A 285 5.14 15.18 17.33
C VAL A 285 6.61 15.21 16.93
N PRO A 286 7.40 16.23 17.34
CA PRO A 286 8.80 16.28 16.95
C PRO A 286 9.38 14.95 17.32
N SER A 287 9.76 14.18 16.29
CA SER A 287 10.25 12.81 16.45
C SER A 287 11.26 12.89 17.59
N PRO A 288 11.05 12.19 18.73
CA PRO A 288 11.89 12.37 19.89
C PRO A 288 13.31 12.24 19.37
N ARG A 289 14.08 13.34 19.45
CA ARG A 289 15.48 13.36 19.01
C ARG A 289 16.06 12.05 19.49
N LYS A 290 16.47 11.18 18.55
CA LYS A 290 17.00 9.83 18.78
C LYS A 290 17.17 9.58 20.27
N ILE A 291 16.25 8.86 20.91
CA ILE A 291 16.51 8.41 22.28
C ILE A 291 17.68 7.43 22.14
N ILE A 292 18.90 7.97 22.23
CA ILE A 292 20.09 7.21 22.54
C ILE A 292 19.86 6.85 24.00
N LEU A 293 19.38 5.64 24.27
CA LEU A 293 19.51 5.05 25.58
C LEU A 293 21.01 4.84 25.80
N VAL A 294 21.69 5.87 26.31
CA VAL A 294 23.03 5.73 26.85
C VAL A 294 22.82 4.88 28.11
N ALA A 295 23.10 3.59 28.02
CA ALA A 295 23.28 2.80 29.22
C ALA A 295 24.46 3.42 29.98
N ASP A 296 24.23 3.86 31.22
CA ASP A 296 25.30 4.31 32.10
C ASP A 296 26.32 3.18 32.26
N LEU A 297 27.45 3.29 31.57
CA LEU A 297 28.58 2.40 31.79
C LEU A 297 29.15 2.70 33.19
N PRO A 298 29.38 1.68 34.03
CA PRO A 298 29.97 1.90 35.35
C PRO A 298 31.36 2.52 35.21
N ALA A 299 31.60 3.58 35.97
CA ALA A 299 32.87 4.31 35.99
C ALA A 299 34.05 3.34 36.17
N GLU A 300 35.01 3.42 35.24
CA GLU A 300 36.28 2.71 35.34
C GLU A 300 36.93 3.02 36.70
N THR A 301 37.05 2.00 37.56
CA THR A 301 37.96 2.04 38.69
C THR A 301 39.38 2.05 38.15
N THR A 302 40.01 3.22 38.13
CA THR A 302 41.47 3.36 38.00
C THR A 302 42.15 2.60 39.14
N THR A 303 42.97 1.61 38.78
CA THR A 303 44.08 1.10 39.60
C THR A 303 45.39 1.42 38.92
#